data_AF-A0A2H3G1H0-F1
#
_entry.id   AF-A0A2H3G1H0-F1
#
_cell.length_a   1.000
_cell.length_b   1.000
_cell.length_c   1.000
_cell.angle_alpha   90.00
_cell.angle_beta   90.00
_cell.angle_gamma   90.00
#
_symmetry.space_group_name_H-M   'P 1'
#
loop_
_entity.id
_entity.type
_entity.pdbx_description
1 polymer ?
#
loop_
_entity_poly.entity_id
_entity_poly.type
_entity_poly.pdbx_seq_one_letter_code
_entity_poly.pdbx_strand_id
1 'polypeptide(L)'
;MSTLSSPRSLSTLPNEIQNAIINQLDSFDKLILRTTSRHFRTMVAITVDDVLAAERASVSLKDLLGCYDCLCLKRAECFADNTRRGKTGRWGSKPTSRFCIDCGLHPPSGTTRYTRANRIVIGGEGFVTCRCEKGGILPEDSFSENRWVCMTCWEPVARRRRQREREQQNLRHQQEKAAKAKARAERRAQWRDLGRAESDIDSLVSDTTISDEDFWYECSD
;
A
#
# COMPACT_ATOMS: atom_id res chain seq x y z
N MET A 1 -42.75 -26.19 -36.03
CA MET A 1 -41.86 -25.86 -34.89
C MET A 1 -40.45 -25.77 -35.43
N SER A 2 -39.95 -24.54 -35.64
CA SER A 2 -38.62 -24.31 -36.21
C SER A 2 -37.56 -24.62 -35.14
N THR A 3 -36.79 -25.69 -35.34
CA THR A 3 -35.59 -25.98 -34.55
C THR A 3 -34.56 -24.90 -34.86
N LEU A 4 -34.44 -23.92 -33.98
CA LEU A 4 -33.34 -22.95 -34.05
C LEU A 4 -32.04 -23.73 -33.91
N SER A 5 -31.32 -23.86 -35.03
CA SER A 5 -29.99 -24.46 -35.07
C SER A 5 -29.13 -23.77 -34.02
N SER A 6 -28.60 -24.54 -33.07
CA SER A 6 -27.67 -24.01 -32.07
C SER A 6 -26.50 -23.34 -32.80
N PRO A 7 -26.06 -22.14 -32.38
CA PRO A 7 -24.92 -21.48 -32.99
C PRO A 7 -23.70 -22.41 -32.87
N ARG A 8 -23.08 -22.72 -34.02
CA ARG A 8 -21.89 -23.56 -34.08
C ARG A 8 -20.75 -22.81 -33.39
N SER A 9 -20.27 -23.33 -32.27
CA SER A 9 -19.16 -22.73 -31.54
C SER A 9 -17.83 -23.30 -32.04
N LEU A 10 -16.75 -22.53 -31.95
CA LEU A 10 -15.41 -22.99 -32.32
C LEU A 10 -15.03 -24.27 -31.57
N SER A 11 -15.51 -24.43 -30.34
CA SER A 11 -15.26 -25.57 -29.47
C SER A 11 -15.88 -26.89 -29.96
N THR A 12 -16.89 -26.86 -30.84
CA THR A 12 -17.51 -28.10 -31.38
C THR A 12 -16.79 -28.63 -32.62
N LEU A 13 -15.80 -27.92 -33.15
CA LEU A 13 -14.99 -28.38 -34.28
C LEU A 13 -13.91 -29.37 -33.80
N PRO A 14 -13.44 -30.30 -34.66
CA PRO A 14 -12.25 -31.09 -34.39
C PRO A 14 -11.01 -30.21 -34.13
N ASN A 15 -10.09 -30.69 -33.30
CA ASN A 15 -8.89 -29.94 -32.88
C ASN A 15 -8.03 -29.50 -34.07
N GLU A 16 -7.99 -30.28 -35.14
CA GLU A 16 -7.25 -29.97 -36.37
C GLU A 16 -7.78 -28.70 -37.03
N ILE A 17 -9.11 -28.58 -37.11
CA ILE A 17 -9.77 -27.39 -37.67
C ILE A 17 -9.61 -26.20 -36.73
N GLN A 18 -9.73 -26.42 -35.41
CA GLN A 18 -9.48 -25.37 -34.43
C GLN A 18 -8.05 -24.82 -34.57
N ASN A 19 -7.04 -25.69 -34.64
CA ASN A 19 -5.64 -25.30 -34.83
C ASN A 19 -5.41 -24.57 -36.16
N ALA A 20 -6.03 -25.04 -37.24
CA ALA A 20 -5.95 -24.36 -38.54
C ALA A 20 -6.50 -22.93 -38.47
N ILE A 21 -7.62 -22.71 -37.77
CA ILE A 21 -8.19 -21.37 -37.55
C ILE A 21 -7.28 -20.53 -36.66
N ILE A 22 -6.84 -21.09 -35.51
CA ILE A 22 -5.97 -20.41 -34.54
C ILE A 22 -4.68 -19.94 -35.20
N ASN A 23 -4.10 -20.72 -36.11
CA ASN A 23 -2.85 -20.38 -36.78
C ASN A 23 -3.00 -19.18 -37.73
N GLN A 24 -4.21 -18.86 -38.19
CA GLN A 24 -4.51 -17.70 -39.02
C GLN A 24 -4.78 -16.43 -38.19
N LEU A 25 -4.93 -16.54 -36.87
CA LEU A 25 -5.17 -15.40 -35.99
C LEU A 25 -3.87 -14.63 -35.72
N ASP A 26 -4.00 -13.30 -35.60
CA ASP A 26 -2.90 -12.46 -35.14
C ASP A 26 -2.60 -12.68 -33.65
N SER A 27 -1.50 -12.11 -33.15
CA SER A 27 -1.10 -12.29 -31.75
C SER A 27 -2.13 -11.70 -30.77
N PHE A 28 -2.88 -10.66 -31.15
CA PHE A 28 -3.88 -10.04 -30.29
C PHE A 28 -5.13 -10.91 -30.17
N ASP A 29 -5.66 -11.39 -31.28
CA ASP A 29 -6.81 -12.29 -31.35
C ASP A 29 -6.53 -13.62 -30.66
N LYS A 30 -5.31 -14.17 -30.81
CA LYS A 30 -4.88 -15.36 -30.06
C LYS A 30 -4.95 -15.13 -28.55
N LEU A 31 -4.52 -13.96 -28.07
CA LEU A 31 -4.59 -13.62 -26.65
C LEU A 31 -6.03 -13.46 -26.17
N ILE A 32 -6.90 -12.81 -26.94
CA ILE A 32 -8.34 -12.73 -26.62
C ILE A 32 -8.92 -14.14 -26.53
N LEU A 33 -8.68 -14.99 -27.53
CA LEU A 33 -9.21 -16.34 -27.58
C LEU A 33 -8.81 -17.16 -26.33
N ARG A 34 -7.57 -17.01 -25.86
CA ARG A 34 -7.09 -17.65 -24.61
C ARG A 34 -7.84 -17.22 -23.36
N THR A 35 -8.41 -16.01 -23.34
CA THR A 35 -9.20 -15.53 -22.20
C THR A 35 -10.62 -16.06 -22.18
N THR A 36 -11.13 -16.56 -23.32
CA THR A 36 -12.53 -17.01 -23.43
C THR A 36 -12.80 -18.38 -22.82
N SER A 37 -11.82 -19.29 -22.83
CA SER A 37 -12.00 -20.69 -22.42
C SER A 37 -10.71 -21.33 -21.93
N ARG A 38 -10.83 -22.24 -20.96
CA ARG A 38 -9.71 -23.07 -20.48
C ARG A 38 -9.13 -23.95 -21.60
N HIS A 39 -9.96 -24.44 -22.51
CA HIS A 39 -9.56 -25.27 -23.65
C HIS A 39 -8.63 -24.51 -24.60
N PHE A 40 -9.03 -23.31 -25.02
CA PHE A 40 -8.18 -22.47 -25.88
C PHE A 40 -6.95 -21.94 -25.15
N ARG A 41 -7.05 -21.71 -23.82
CA ARG A 41 -5.89 -21.34 -23.01
C ARG A 41 -4.77 -22.39 -23.03
N THR A 42 -5.12 -23.67 -23.15
CA THR A 42 -4.15 -24.77 -23.26
C THR A 42 -3.72 -25.03 -24.70
N MET A 43 -4.63 -24.85 -25.68
CA MET A 43 -4.37 -25.15 -27.09
C MET A 43 -3.56 -24.05 -27.79
N VAL A 44 -3.84 -22.78 -27.53
CA VAL A 44 -3.21 -21.66 -28.21
C VAL A 44 -1.84 -21.40 -27.59
N ALA A 45 -0.76 -21.79 -28.28
CA ALA A 45 0.59 -21.40 -27.89
C ALA A 45 0.78 -19.89 -28.06
N ILE A 46 1.40 -19.24 -27.06
CA ILE A 46 1.75 -17.82 -27.06
C ILE A 46 3.19 -17.69 -26.59
N THR A 47 3.93 -16.86 -27.29
CA THR A 47 5.29 -16.46 -26.93
C THR A 47 5.29 -15.07 -26.30
N VAL A 48 6.45 -14.66 -25.79
CA VAL A 48 6.66 -13.31 -25.26
C VAL A 48 6.57 -12.27 -26.37
N ASP A 49 7.07 -12.60 -27.56
CA ASP A 49 7.02 -11.72 -28.73
C ASP A 49 5.58 -11.50 -29.21
N ASP A 50 4.73 -12.52 -29.12
CA ASP A 50 3.29 -12.38 -29.37
C ASP A 50 2.63 -11.37 -28.43
N VAL A 51 2.96 -11.43 -27.13
CA VAL A 51 2.44 -10.50 -26.14
C VAL A 51 2.89 -9.06 -26.44
N LEU A 52 4.16 -8.87 -26.84
CA LEU A 52 4.68 -7.55 -27.21
C LEU A 52 4.06 -7.03 -28.51
N ALA A 53 3.89 -7.90 -29.52
CA ALA A 53 3.23 -7.56 -30.76
C ALA A 53 1.78 -7.13 -30.52
N ALA A 54 1.06 -7.88 -29.70
CA ALA A 54 -0.31 -7.59 -29.32
C ALA A 54 -0.43 -6.28 -28.51
N GLU A 55 0.50 -6.02 -27.59
CA GLU A 55 0.54 -4.75 -26.86
C GLU A 55 0.75 -3.56 -27.80
N ARG A 56 1.63 -3.69 -28.80
CA ARG A 56 1.84 -2.64 -29.82
C ARG A 56 0.61 -2.44 -30.71
N ALA A 57 -0.07 -3.52 -31.08
CA ALA A 57 -1.32 -3.45 -31.83
C ALA A 57 -2.44 -2.80 -31.01
N SER A 58 -2.47 -3.04 -29.69
CA SER A 58 -3.48 -2.51 -28.77
C SER A 58 -3.21 -1.08 -28.30
N VAL A 59 -2.33 -0.31 -28.95
CA VAL A 59 -2.01 1.08 -28.56
C VAL A 59 -3.25 1.98 -28.63
N SER A 60 -4.14 1.73 -29.58
CA SER A 60 -5.42 2.45 -29.73
C SER A 60 -6.39 2.19 -28.57
N LEU A 61 -6.29 1.02 -27.92
CA LEU A 61 -7.19 0.57 -26.85
C LEU A 61 -6.80 1.08 -25.46
N LYS A 62 -5.85 2.03 -25.37
CA LYS A 62 -5.33 2.74 -24.18
C LYS A 62 -5.24 1.89 -22.89
N ASP A 63 -4.01 1.68 -22.43
CA ASP A 63 -3.64 1.09 -21.13
C ASP A 63 -3.57 -0.44 -21.02
N LEU A 64 -3.49 -1.20 -22.12
CA LEU A 64 -3.14 -2.62 -22.04
C LEU A 64 -1.62 -2.84 -22.11
N LEU A 65 -1.05 -3.51 -21.12
CA LEU A 65 0.36 -3.90 -21.06
C LEU A 65 0.49 -5.42 -20.96
N GLY A 66 1.52 -5.99 -21.59
CA GLY A 66 1.85 -7.40 -21.51
C GLY A 66 2.56 -7.80 -20.21
N CYS A 67 2.13 -8.90 -19.59
CA CYS A 67 2.83 -9.57 -18.51
C CYS A 67 3.64 -10.77 -19.05
N TYR A 68 4.93 -10.82 -18.75
CA TYR A 68 5.83 -11.88 -19.18
C TYR A 68 5.58 -13.22 -18.49
N ASP A 69 5.20 -13.20 -17.21
CA ASP A 69 5.05 -14.44 -16.43
C ASP A 69 3.74 -15.17 -16.77
N CYS A 70 2.63 -14.44 -16.90
CA CYS A 70 1.33 -15.05 -17.23
C CYS A 70 0.95 -14.99 -18.72
N LEU A 71 1.78 -14.37 -19.55
CA LEU A 71 1.58 -14.22 -21.00
C LEU A 71 0.20 -13.67 -21.37
N CYS A 72 -0.25 -12.64 -20.64
CA CYS A 72 -1.55 -12.00 -20.82
C CYS A 72 -1.39 -10.48 -20.97
N LEU A 73 -2.30 -9.86 -21.75
CA LEU A 73 -2.53 -8.42 -21.69
C LEU A 73 -3.37 -8.08 -20.46
N LYS A 74 -2.96 -7.07 -19.71
CA LYS A 74 -3.63 -6.59 -18.50
C LYS A 74 -3.70 -5.06 -18.55
N ARG A 75 -4.66 -4.48 -17.83
CA ARG A 75 -4.73 -3.02 -17.65
C ARG A 75 -3.48 -2.52 -16.95
N ALA A 76 -3.05 -1.29 -17.24
CA ALA A 76 -1.85 -0.69 -16.68
C ALA A 76 -1.88 -0.63 -15.15
N GLU A 77 -3.07 -0.51 -14.54
CA GLU A 77 -3.31 -0.56 -13.09
C GLU A 77 -2.92 -1.90 -12.46
N CYS A 78 -2.90 -2.99 -13.23
CA CYS A 78 -2.45 -4.30 -12.75
C CYS A 78 -0.91 -4.41 -12.67
N PHE A 79 -0.18 -3.32 -12.94
CA PHE A 79 1.27 -3.26 -12.91
C PHE A 79 1.73 -2.21 -11.91
N ALA A 80 2.90 -2.44 -11.31
CA ALA A 80 3.53 -1.44 -10.45
C ALA A 80 3.94 -0.21 -11.25
N ASP A 81 3.89 0.98 -10.65
CA ASP A 81 4.11 2.26 -11.33
C ASP A 81 5.51 2.38 -11.94
N ASN A 82 6.50 1.84 -11.25
CA ASN A 82 7.87 1.73 -11.76
C ASN A 82 7.99 0.81 -12.98
N THR A 83 7.05 -0.11 -13.19
CA THR A 83 7.03 -1.00 -14.36
C THR A 83 6.22 -0.46 -15.52
N ARG A 84 5.29 0.47 -15.27
CA ARG A 84 4.52 1.18 -16.29
C ARG A 84 5.39 2.19 -17.05
N ARG A 85 6.42 2.73 -16.39
CA ARG A 85 7.35 3.74 -16.92
C ARG A 85 8.80 3.23 -16.88
N GLY A 86 9.74 3.96 -17.48
CA GLY A 86 11.17 3.64 -17.40
C GLY A 86 11.59 2.42 -18.23
N LYS A 87 12.58 1.65 -17.73
CA LYS A 87 13.24 0.57 -18.50
C LYS A 87 12.29 -0.56 -18.89
N THR A 88 11.30 -0.90 -18.08
CA THR A 88 10.35 -1.99 -18.36
C THR A 88 9.00 -1.50 -18.88
N GLY A 89 8.86 -0.19 -19.09
CA GLY A 89 7.66 0.37 -19.71
C GLY A 89 7.51 -0.09 -21.16
N ARG A 90 6.35 0.21 -21.77
CA ARG A 90 6.01 -0.16 -23.16
C ARG A 90 7.12 0.15 -24.17
N TRP A 91 7.73 1.32 -24.04
CA TRP A 91 8.80 1.83 -24.92
C TRP A 91 10.18 1.78 -24.23
N GLY A 92 10.30 1.05 -23.13
CA GLY A 92 11.54 0.91 -22.38
C GLY A 92 12.53 -0.01 -23.10
N SER A 93 13.75 -0.08 -22.56
CA SER A 93 14.82 -0.95 -23.09
C SER A 93 14.67 -2.43 -22.72
N LYS A 94 13.79 -2.76 -21.76
CA LYS A 94 13.56 -4.12 -21.24
C LYS A 94 12.07 -4.44 -21.00
N PRO A 95 11.17 -4.24 -21.99
CA PRO A 95 9.74 -4.50 -21.83
C PRO A 95 9.44 -5.98 -21.55
N THR A 96 10.31 -6.89 -22.00
CA THR A 96 10.24 -8.33 -21.74
C THR A 96 10.41 -8.72 -20.28
N SER A 97 10.92 -7.84 -19.43
CA SER A 97 11.11 -8.13 -17.99
C SER A 97 9.94 -7.69 -17.12
N ARG A 98 8.84 -7.23 -17.73
CA ARG A 98 7.66 -6.71 -17.02
C ARG A 98 6.71 -7.84 -16.60
N PHE A 99 6.24 -7.79 -15.37
CA PHE A 99 5.25 -8.71 -14.82
C PHE A 99 4.15 -7.94 -14.07
N CYS A 100 2.93 -8.48 -14.04
CA CYS A 100 1.83 -7.88 -13.30
C CYS A 100 2.01 -8.08 -11.78
N ILE A 101 1.27 -7.31 -10.99
CA ILE A 101 1.30 -7.38 -9.52
C ILE A 101 1.06 -8.81 -9.04
N ASP A 102 0.06 -9.51 -9.58
CA ASP A 102 -0.26 -10.88 -9.20
C ASP A 102 0.91 -11.85 -9.40
N CYS A 103 1.58 -11.78 -10.55
CA CYS A 103 2.75 -12.62 -10.85
C CYS A 103 3.97 -12.24 -10.01
N GLY A 104 4.09 -10.96 -9.67
CA GLY A 104 5.13 -10.47 -8.78
C GLY A 104 4.97 -10.94 -7.34
N LEU A 105 3.73 -11.04 -6.87
CA LEU A 105 3.37 -11.50 -5.52
C LEU A 105 3.32 -13.03 -5.41
N HIS A 106 2.92 -13.70 -6.49
CA HIS A 106 2.81 -15.16 -6.58
C HIS A 106 3.68 -15.68 -7.73
N PRO A 107 5.01 -15.56 -7.60
CA PRO A 107 5.91 -15.99 -8.66
C PRO A 107 5.84 -17.52 -8.83
N PRO A 108 6.06 -18.04 -10.05
CA PRO A 108 6.22 -19.47 -10.27
C PRO A 108 7.32 -20.05 -9.37
N SER A 109 7.13 -21.31 -8.95
CA SER A 109 8.09 -22.03 -8.10
C SER A 109 9.51 -21.93 -8.64
N GLY A 110 10.46 -21.50 -7.79
CA GLY A 110 11.86 -21.33 -8.17
C GLY A 110 12.22 -19.93 -8.68
N THR A 111 11.26 -19.01 -8.79
CA THR A 111 11.54 -17.60 -9.11
C THR A 111 11.15 -16.68 -7.96
N THR A 112 11.95 -15.62 -7.74
CA THR A 112 11.63 -14.55 -6.80
C THR A 112 11.47 -13.26 -7.58
N ARG A 113 10.30 -12.62 -7.46
CA ARG A 113 10.01 -11.33 -8.07
C ARG A 113 10.04 -10.25 -7.00
N TYR A 114 8.91 -9.99 -6.34
CA TYR A 114 8.90 -9.09 -5.19
C TYR A 114 9.41 -9.82 -3.95
N THR A 115 10.59 -9.45 -3.47
CA THR A 115 11.13 -9.98 -2.21
C THR A 115 10.47 -9.30 -1.01
N ARG A 116 10.56 -9.96 0.15
CA ARG A 116 10.12 -9.38 1.42
C ARG A 116 10.77 -8.02 1.63
N ALA A 117 10.00 -7.07 2.18
CA ALA A 117 10.42 -5.68 2.37
C ALA A 117 10.71 -4.88 1.09
N ASN A 118 10.48 -5.43 -0.12
CA ASN A 118 10.49 -4.60 -1.32
C ASN A 118 9.33 -3.61 -1.27
N ARG A 119 9.67 -2.33 -1.44
CA ARG A 119 8.72 -1.28 -1.71
C ARG A 119 8.33 -1.32 -3.18
N ILE A 120 7.04 -1.48 -3.42
CA ILE A 120 6.41 -1.38 -4.73
C ILE A 120 5.52 -0.14 -4.67
N VAL A 121 5.35 0.56 -5.79
CA VAL A 121 4.40 1.68 -5.86
C VAL A 121 3.26 1.25 -6.76
N ILE A 122 2.02 1.29 -6.25
CA ILE A 122 0.81 0.85 -6.96
C ILE A 122 -0.19 2.00 -6.87
N GLY A 123 -0.48 2.65 -8.00
CA GLY A 123 -1.44 3.76 -8.01
C GLY A 123 -0.99 4.97 -7.19
N GLY A 124 0.31 5.20 -7.07
CA GLY A 124 0.90 6.24 -6.22
C GLY A 124 1.10 5.84 -4.76
N GLU A 125 0.49 4.77 -4.29
CA GLU A 125 0.63 4.29 -2.92
C GLU A 125 1.81 3.33 -2.77
N GLY A 126 2.53 3.44 -1.65
CA GLY A 126 3.53 2.46 -1.29
C GLY A 126 2.87 1.14 -0.88
N PHE A 127 3.29 0.03 -1.49
CA PHE A 127 2.90 -1.32 -1.14
C PHE A 127 4.13 -2.12 -0.71
N VAL A 128 3.99 -2.94 0.33
CA VAL A 128 5.08 -3.79 0.83
C VAL A 128 4.63 -5.23 0.99
N THR A 129 5.50 -6.15 0.59
CA THR A 129 5.35 -7.57 0.94
C THR A 129 5.80 -7.76 2.39
N CYS A 130 4.83 -7.74 3.30
CA CYS A 130 5.01 -7.86 4.74
C CYS A 130 5.21 -9.33 5.18
N ARG A 131 5.71 -9.54 6.41
CA ARG A 131 5.85 -10.89 7.02
C ARG A 131 4.51 -11.62 7.22
N CYS A 132 3.38 -10.91 7.21
CA CYS A 132 2.06 -11.52 7.35
C CYS A 132 1.54 -12.21 6.07
N GLU A 133 2.40 -12.39 5.05
CA GLU A 133 2.14 -13.04 3.75
C GLU A 133 1.12 -12.32 2.84
N LYS A 134 0.17 -11.58 3.41
CA LYS A 134 -0.85 -10.83 2.66
C LYS A 134 -0.29 -9.58 1.97
N GLY A 135 0.81 -9.02 2.48
CA GLY A 135 1.28 -7.69 2.07
C GLY A 135 0.25 -6.59 2.38
N GLY A 136 0.51 -5.37 1.91
CA GLY A 136 -0.46 -4.28 2.03
C GLY A 136 0.17 -2.91 1.84
N ILE A 137 -0.66 -1.89 1.99
CA ILE A 137 -0.24 -0.48 1.95
C ILE A 137 0.82 -0.25 3.04
N LEU A 138 1.90 0.41 2.65
CA LEU A 138 3.01 0.83 3.51
C LEU A 138 2.62 2.17 4.16
N PRO A 139 2.49 2.24 5.50
CA PRO A 139 2.24 3.50 6.19
C PRO A 139 3.43 4.44 6.08
N GLU A 140 3.15 5.74 5.96
CA GLU A 140 4.20 6.77 5.85
C GLU A 140 5.11 6.78 7.09
N ASP A 141 4.55 6.67 8.29
CA ASP A 141 5.30 6.62 9.55
C ASP A 141 6.24 5.42 9.65
N SER A 142 5.87 4.29 9.04
CA SER A 142 6.65 3.05 9.07
C SER A 142 7.99 3.22 8.34
N PHE A 143 8.04 4.12 7.35
CA PHE A 143 9.26 4.48 6.63
C PHE A 143 10.27 5.16 7.56
N SER A 144 9.82 6.13 8.37
CA SER A 144 10.68 6.89 9.29
C SER A 144 11.39 6.01 10.34
N GLU A 145 10.79 4.85 10.65
CA GLU A 145 11.30 3.91 11.65
C GLU A 145 12.06 2.72 11.05
N ASN A 146 12.35 2.72 9.75
CA ASN A 146 12.98 1.60 9.04
C ASN A 146 12.24 0.25 9.21
N ARG A 147 10.91 0.29 9.44
CA ARG A 147 10.08 -0.91 9.58
C ARG A 147 9.20 -1.09 8.36
N TRP A 148 9.62 -1.93 7.43
CA TRP A 148 8.88 -2.23 6.20
C TRP A 148 7.74 -3.22 6.43
N VAL A 149 6.65 -2.76 7.04
CA VAL A 149 5.47 -3.58 7.36
C VAL A 149 4.20 -2.94 6.81
N CYS A 150 3.22 -3.78 6.44
CA CYS A 150 1.93 -3.27 5.98
C CYS A 150 1.15 -2.61 7.12
N MET A 151 0.19 -1.76 6.76
CA MET A 151 -0.67 -1.03 7.71
C MET A 151 -1.29 -1.90 8.79
N THR A 152 -1.76 -3.11 8.45
CA THR A 152 -2.34 -4.04 9.42
C THR A 152 -1.33 -4.52 10.45
N CYS A 153 -0.07 -4.71 10.05
CA CYS A 153 1.01 -5.09 10.98
C CYS A 153 1.59 -3.89 11.73
N TRP A 154 1.48 -2.69 11.15
CA TRP A 154 1.94 -1.44 11.74
C TRP A 154 1.02 -0.95 12.87
N GLU A 155 -0.29 -1.01 12.68
CA GLU A 155 -1.27 -0.41 13.59
C GLU A 155 -1.11 -0.88 15.06
N PRO A 156 -0.88 -2.17 15.36
CA PRO A 156 -0.62 -2.62 16.74
C PRO A 156 0.69 -2.09 17.34
N VAL A 157 1.68 -1.79 16.50
CA VAL A 157 2.96 -1.18 16.92
C VAL A 157 2.75 0.30 17.20
N ALA A 158 2.12 1.02 16.27
CA ALA A 158 1.79 2.43 16.39
C ALA A 158 0.90 2.70 17.62
N ARG A 159 -0.10 1.85 17.88
CA ARG A 159 -0.97 1.96 19.07
C ARG A 159 -0.19 1.87 20.38
N ARG A 160 0.69 0.87 20.51
CA ARG A 160 1.53 0.70 21.71
C ARG A 160 2.48 1.88 21.91
N ARG A 161 2.94 2.49 20.82
CA ARG A 161 3.78 3.69 20.86
C ARG A 161 2.99 4.90 21.36
N ARG A 162 1.84 5.21 20.75
CA ARG A 162 0.96 6.31 21.18
C ARG A 162 0.58 6.17 22.66
N GLN A 163 0.37 4.94 23.14
CA GLN A 163 0.11 4.68 24.56
C GLN A 163 1.31 5.04 25.44
N ARG A 164 2.53 4.59 25.10
CA ARG A 164 3.74 4.92 25.87
C ARG A 164 4.03 6.42 25.87
N GLU A 165 3.82 7.11 24.76
CA GLU A 165 4.00 8.56 24.66
C GLU A 165 3.02 9.30 25.58
N ARG A 166 1.75 8.88 25.60
CA ARG A 166 0.74 9.42 26.55
C ARG A 166 1.11 9.14 28.00
N GLU A 167 1.56 7.92 28.31
CA GLU A 167 2.02 7.56 29.67
C GLU A 167 3.21 8.42 30.09
N GLN A 168 4.19 8.63 29.21
CA GLN A 168 5.33 9.51 29.48
C GLN A 168 4.91 10.97 29.67
N GLN A 169 3.99 11.48 28.85
CA GLN A 169 3.44 12.83 28.99
C GLN A 169 2.72 12.98 30.34
N ASN A 170 1.88 12.00 30.71
CA ASN A 170 1.18 11.99 31.99
C ASN A 170 2.15 11.96 33.17
N LEU A 171 3.21 11.14 33.11
CA LEU A 171 4.24 11.09 34.15
C LEU A 171 4.98 12.44 34.27
N ARG A 172 5.35 13.07 33.15
CA ARG A 172 5.97 14.40 33.15
C ARG A 172 5.05 15.44 33.78
N HIS A 173 3.77 15.44 33.39
CA HIS A 173 2.77 16.35 33.93
C HIS A 173 2.58 16.15 35.45
N GLN A 174 2.54 14.90 35.93
CA GLN A 174 2.46 14.59 37.36
C GLN A 174 3.71 15.05 38.13
N GLN A 175 4.90 14.84 37.57
CA GLN A 175 6.16 15.32 38.16
C GLN A 175 6.19 16.85 38.25
N GLU A 176 5.78 17.55 37.20
CA GLU A 176 5.70 19.01 37.20
C GLU A 176 4.69 19.51 38.24
N LYS A 177 3.50 18.90 38.32
CA LYS A 177 2.48 19.23 39.32
C LYS A 177 3.00 19.00 40.74
N ALA A 178 3.69 17.89 40.98
CA ALA A 178 4.30 17.58 42.27
C ALA A 178 5.43 18.56 42.62
N ALA A 179 6.27 18.93 41.66
CA ALA A 179 7.34 19.93 41.85
C ALA A 179 6.76 21.31 42.19
N LYS A 180 5.72 21.75 41.47
CA LYS A 180 4.99 23.00 41.77
C LYS A 180 4.36 22.96 43.16
N ALA A 181 3.75 21.83 43.55
CA ALA A 181 3.17 21.67 44.89
C ALA A 181 4.24 21.69 45.99
N LYS A 182 5.37 21.02 45.80
CA LYS A 182 6.51 21.01 46.71
C LYS A 182 7.08 22.42 46.91
N ALA A 183 7.32 23.16 45.82
CA ALA A 183 7.80 24.53 45.88
C ALA A 183 6.83 25.47 46.62
N ARG A 184 5.51 25.29 46.43
CA ARG A 184 4.49 26.03 47.19
C ARG A 184 4.54 25.70 48.69
N ALA A 185 4.73 24.44 49.05
CA ALA A 185 4.84 24.01 50.45
C ALA A 185 6.12 24.53 51.13
N GLU A 186 7.26 24.49 50.44
CA GLU A 186 8.54 25.03 50.93
C GLU A 186 8.45 26.53 51.19
N ARG A 187 7.87 27.30 50.26
CA ARG A 187 7.61 28.73 50.48
C ARG A 187 6.76 28.95 51.73
N ARG A 188 5.66 28.20 51.90
CA ARG A 188 4.81 28.31 53.10
C ARG A 188 5.56 27.98 54.38
N ALA A 189 6.43 26.96 54.38
CA ALA A 189 7.24 26.61 55.54
C ALA A 189 8.21 27.75 55.91
N GLN A 190 8.93 28.28 54.92
CA GLN A 190 9.85 29.41 55.11
C GLN A 190 9.14 30.64 55.70
N TRP A 191 7.90 30.92 55.27
CA TRP A 191 7.10 32.00 55.84
C TRP A 191 6.74 31.77 57.31
N ARG A 192 6.42 30.53 57.70
CA ARG A 192 6.14 30.19 59.11
C ARG A 192 7.39 30.37 59.98
N ASP A 193 8.56 29.96 59.49
CA ASP A 193 9.82 30.08 60.23
C ASP A 193 10.22 31.55 60.49
N LEU A 194 9.82 32.46 59.61
CA LEU A 194 10.04 33.91 59.76
C LEU A 194 9.03 34.61 60.70
N GLY A 195 8.09 33.86 61.31
CA GLY A 195 7.13 34.40 62.27
C GLY A 195 6.09 35.35 61.69
N ARG A 196 5.84 35.32 60.37
CA ARG A 196 4.75 36.10 59.75
C ARG A 196 3.41 35.40 59.93
N ALA A 197 2.36 36.18 60.24
CA ALA A 197 1.00 35.69 60.36
C ALA A 197 0.45 35.25 59.00
N GLU A 198 -0.34 34.17 58.96
CA GLU A 198 -0.93 33.62 57.72
C GLU A 198 -1.80 34.65 56.97
N SER A 199 -2.32 35.67 57.66
CA SER A 199 -3.13 36.75 57.08
C SER A 199 -2.36 37.67 56.11
N ASP A 200 -1.03 37.73 56.17
CA ASP A 200 -0.22 38.54 55.24
C ASP A 200 0.06 37.82 53.91
N ILE A 201 -0.30 36.52 53.81
CA ILE A 201 0.07 35.63 52.70
C ILE A 201 -0.96 35.68 51.56
N ASP A 202 -2.26 35.76 51.86
CA ASP A 202 -3.33 35.80 50.83
C ASP A 202 -3.34 37.12 50.03
N SER A 203 -2.86 38.21 50.64
CA SER A 203 -2.82 39.52 49.98
C SER A 203 -1.75 39.65 48.89
N LEU A 204 -0.71 38.80 48.87
CA LEU A 204 0.40 38.90 47.91
C LEU A 204 0.35 37.85 46.79
N VAL A 205 -0.35 36.72 47.01
CA VAL A 205 -0.51 35.67 45.99
C VAL A 205 -1.54 36.08 44.91
N SER A 206 -2.47 36.98 45.26
CA SER A 206 -3.51 37.50 44.36
C SER A 206 -2.95 38.39 43.23
N ASP A 207 -1.78 39.01 43.41
CA ASP A 207 -1.20 39.94 42.42
C ASP A 207 -0.22 39.28 41.43
N THR A 208 0.11 37.99 41.60
CA THR A 208 1.00 37.26 40.68
C THR A 208 0.34 36.06 40.00
N THR A 209 -0.96 35.87 40.15
CA THR A 209 -1.73 34.98 39.28
C THR A 209 -1.84 35.63 37.90
N ILE A 210 -0.80 35.45 37.08
CA ILE A 210 -1.02 35.31 35.64
C ILE A 210 -2.03 34.18 35.52
N SER A 211 -3.25 34.57 35.16
CA SER A 211 -4.38 33.70 34.91
C SER A 211 -3.94 32.50 34.07
N ASP A 212 -3.90 31.31 34.68
CA ASP A 212 -3.83 30.01 34.00
C ASP A 212 -5.20 29.71 33.33
N GLU A 213 -5.85 30.70 32.72
CA GLU A 213 -6.97 30.46 31.81
C GLU A 213 -6.40 29.94 30.49
N ASP A 214 -6.23 28.61 30.45
CA ASP A 214 -6.87 27.75 29.45
C ASP A 214 -7.09 28.38 28.07
N PHE A 215 -6.01 28.77 27.39
CA PHE A 215 -6.01 29.04 25.96
C PHE A 215 -5.93 27.71 25.19
N TRP A 216 -7.03 26.97 25.20
CA TRP A 216 -7.24 25.81 24.32
C TRP A 216 -7.40 26.32 22.88
N TYR A 217 -6.35 26.18 22.07
CA TYR A 217 -6.46 26.36 20.63
C TYR A 217 -7.21 25.16 20.04
N GLU A 218 -8.47 25.36 19.67
CA GLU A 218 -9.17 24.50 18.72
C GLU A 218 -8.48 24.65 17.35
N CYS A 219 -7.62 23.68 17.00
CA CYS A 219 -7.27 23.45 15.60
C CYS A 219 -8.33 22.53 15.00
N SER A 220 -9.30 23.14 14.30
CA SER A 220 -10.18 22.45 13.37
C SER A 220 -9.43 22.08 12.09
N ASP A 221 -9.85 20.95 11.51
CA ASP A 221 -9.33 20.24 10.32
C ASP A 221 -9.09 21.11 9.06
#